data_AF-A0AAE1C272-F1
#
_entry.id   AF-A0AAE1C272-F1
#
_cell.length_a   1.000
_cell.length_b   1.000
_cell.length_c   1.000
_cell.angle_alpha   90.00
_cell.angle_beta   90.00
_cell.angle_gamma   90.00
#
_symmetry.space_group_name_H-M   'P 1'
#
loop_
_entity.id
_entity.type
_entity.pdbx_description
1 polymer ?
#
loop_
_entity_poly.entity_id
_entity_poly.type
_entity_poly.pdbx_seq_one_letter_code
_entity_poly.pdbx_strand_id
1 'polypeptide(L)'
;MAEDQGVELKPADILIVRSGFTKWCEAASQEERDSKIANADFWKLEWTGVEGSPKTVEWLWNHHFAAVAGDSISWEQWPFNPDWEIHQYQLAMLGSPIGEIWDLERLAVVCEEQRR
;
A
#
# COMPACT_ATOMS: atom_id res chain seq x y z
N MET A 1 -13.99 -1.99 2.35
CA MET A 1 -13.84 -2.04 0.88
C MET A 1 -14.36 -0.73 0.29
N ALA A 2 -13.99 -0.34 -0.93
CA ALA A 2 -14.43 0.94 -1.52
C ALA A 2 -15.97 1.10 -1.50
N GLU A 3 -16.70 0.01 -1.75
CA GLU A 3 -18.15 -0.07 -1.64
C GLU A 3 -18.67 0.23 -0.21
N ASP A 4 -18.00 -0.28 0.83
CA ASP A 4 -18.34 0.00 2.24
C ASP A 4 -18.18 1.48 2.60
N GLN A 5 -17.32 2.19 1.85
CA GLN A 5 -17.10 3.64 1.98
C GLN A 5 -18.02 4.45 1.03
N GLY A 6 -18.83 3.80 0.20
CA GLY A 6 -19.65 4.46 -0.82
C GLY A 6 -18.82 5.12 -1.92
N VAL A 7 -17.59 4.65 -2.15
CA VAL A 7 -16.65 5.17 -3.15
C VAL A 7 -16.74 4.37 -4.43
N GLU A 8 -16.98 5.06 -5.54
CA GLU A 8 -16.90 4.52 -6.90
C GLU A 8 -15.49 4.77 -7.46
N LEU A 9 -14.81 3.69 -7.85
CA LEU A 9 -13.48 3.76 -8.47
C LEU A 9 -13.62 4.04 -9.98
N LYS A 10 -12.81 4.96 -10.50
CA LYS A 10 -12.84 5.40 -11.89
C LYS A 10 -11.48 5.23 -12.57
N PRO A 11 -11.47 5.05 -13.90
CA PRO A 11 -10.23 5.11 -14.66
C PRO A 11 -9.46 6.40 -14.38
N ALA A 12 -8.13 6.27 -14.28
CA ALA A 12 -7.20 7.32 -13.92
C ALA A 12 -7.26 7.83 -12.46
N ASP A 13 -8.05 7.19 -11.58
CA ASP A 13 -7.94 7.45 -10.15
C ASP A 13 -6.54 7.09 -9.62
N ILE A 14 -6.16 7.75 -8.53
CA ILE A 14 -5.01 7.34 -7.72
C ILE A 14 -5.53 6.52 -6.56
N LEU A 15 -5.24 5.22 -6.55
CA LEU A 15 -5.66 4.34 -5.47
C LEU A 15 -4.70 4.47 -4.28
N ILE A 16 -5.20 4.92 -3.13
CA ILE A 16 -4.42 5.09 -1.91
C ILE A 16 -4.89 4.08 -0.85
N VAL A 17 -3.98 3.24 -0.38
CA VAL A 17 -4.27 2.19 0.61
C VAL A 17 -3.64 2.54 1.96
N ARG A 18 -4.47 2.62 2.99
CA ARG A 18 -4.03 2.78 4.39
C ARG A 18 -3.94 1.42 5.08
N SER A 19 -2.72 0.94 5.25
CA SER A 19 -2.33 -0.34 5.87
C SER A 19 -1.90 -0.20 7.35
N GLY A 20 -1.59 1.02 7.81
CA GLY A 20 -1.29 1.35 9.20
C GLY A 20 0.18 1.33 9.60
N PHE A 21 1.13 1.21 8.65
CA PHE A 21 2.55 1.18 8.99
C PHE A 21 3.07 2.54 9.52
N THR A 22 2.68 3.67 8.92
CA THR A 22 3.06 5.00 9.43
C THR A 22 2.48 5.25 10.82
N LYS A 23 1.22 4.84 11.05
CA LYS A 23 0.59 4.85 12.38
C LYS A 23 1.40 4.07 13.42
N TRP A 24 1.85 2.87 13.06
CA TRP A 24 2.69 2.06 13.95
C TRP A 24 4.02 2.76 14.22
N CYS A 25 4.66 3.34 13.19
CA CYS A 25 5.91 4.09 13.35
C CYS A 25 5.78 5.26 14.34
N GLU A 26 4.66 5.97 14.33
CA GLU A 26 4.40 7.08 15.26
C GLU A 26 4.20 6.61 16.71
N ALA A 27 3.57 5.45 16.90
CA ALA A 27 3.30 4.89 18.22
C ALA A 27 4.48 4.10 18.82
N ALA A 28 5.32 3.51 17.98
CA ALA A 28 6.45 2.67 18.38
C ALA A 28 7.59 3.47 18.99
N SER A 29 8.25 2.88 19.98
CA SER A 29 9.51 3.37 20.52
C SER A 29 10.64 3.31 19.48
N GLN A 30 11.71 4.06 19.72
CA GLN A 30 12.90 3.99 18.86
C GLN A 30 13.47 2.57 18.78
N GLU A 31 13.50 1.85 19.91
CA GLU A 31 14.01 0.48 19.98
C GLU A 31 13.17 -0.49 19.13
N GLU A 32 11.85 -0.38 19.18
CA GLU A 32 10.96 -1.19 18.34
C GLU A 32 11.19 -0.91 16.85
N ARG A 33 11.29 0.36 16.46
CA ARG A 33 11.60 0.75 15.08
C ARG A 33 12.96 0.24 14.64
N ASP A 34 13.98 0.34 15.47
CA ASP A 34 15.32 -0.14 15.15
C ASP A 34 15.33 -1.66 14.98
N SER A 35 14.62 -2.40 15.84
CA SER A 35 14.55 -3.87 15.78
C SER A 35 13.79 -4.40 14.56
N LYS A 36 12.83 -3.63 14.04
CA LYS A 36 11.95 -4.02 12.95
C LYS A 36 12.32 -3.40 11.61
N ILE A 37 13.07 -2.29 11.57
CA ILE A 37 13.43 -1.61 10.31
C ILE A 37 14.95 -1.55 10.14
N ALA A 38 15.65 -0.82 11.01
CA ALA A 38 17.04 -0.41 10.76
C ALA A 38 18.08 -1.52 10.94
N ASN A 39 17.86 -2.41 11.93
CA ASN A 39 18.81 -3.46 12.29
C ASN A 39 18.30 -4.87 11.94
N ALA A 40 17.19 -4.95 11.20
CA ALA A 40 16.61 -6.21 10.83
C ALA A 40 17.22 -6.75 9.53
N ASP A 41 17.32 -8.08 9.44
CA ASP A 41 17.63 -8.75 8.19
C ASP A 41 16.44 -8.59 7.24
N PHE A 42 16.61 -7.80 6.19
CA PHE A 42 15.56 -7.42 5.25
C PHE A 42 14.77 -8.63 4.71
N TRP A 43 15.45 -9.76 4.47
CA TRP A 43 14.82 -10.98 3.95
C TRP A 43 14.03 -11.77 4.99
N LYS A 44 14.13 -11.41 6.27
CA LYS A 44 13.37 -11.98 7.37
C LYS A 44 12.27 -11.03 7.88
N LEU A 45 12.10 -9.88 7.24
CA LEU A 45 11.04 -8.96 7.57
C LEU A 45 9.70 -9.45 7.04
N GLU A 46 8.66 -9.05 7.74
CA GLU A 46 7.28 -9.26 7.36
C GLU A 46 6.56 -7.93 7.48
N TRP A 47 6.06 -7.43 6.35
CA TRP A 47 5.36 -6.17 6.28
C TRP A 47 4.00 -6.33 5.63
N THR A 48 3.00 -5.71 6.25
CA THR A 48 1.69 -5.57 5.67
C THR A 48 1.78 -4.75 4.38
N GLY A 49 1.10 -5.22 3.35
CA GLY A 49 0.92 -4.53 2.08
C GLY A 49 -0.13 -5.26 1.24
N VAL A 50 -0.33 -4.82 0.01
CA VAL A 50 -1.29 -5.47 -0.91
C VAL A 50 -0.78 -6.86 -1.32
N GLU A 51 -1.65 -7.86 -1.27
CA GLU A 51 -1.31 -9.23 -1.64
C GLU A 51 -0.94 -9.35 -3.13
N GLY A 52 0.25 -9.88 -3.41
CA GLY A 52 0.67 -10.28 -4.75
C GLY A 52 0.00 -11.57 -5.21
N SER A 53 -0.98 -11.45 -6.11
CA SER A 53 -1.74 -12.58 -6.68
C SER A 53 -2.19 -12.29 -8.12
N PRO A 54 -2.54 -13.32 -8.92
CA PRO A 54 -3.09 -13.10 -10.25
C PRO A 54 -4.34 -12.23 -10.22
N LYS A 55 -5.19 -12.44 -9.21
CA LYS A 55 -6.43 -11.69 -9.00
C LYS A 55 -6.15 -10.21 -8.76
N THR A 56 -5.13 -9.88 -7.95
CA THR A 56 -4.75 -8.50 -7.66
C THR A 56 -4.24 -7.81 -8.92
N VAL A 57 -3.34 -8.46 -9.66
CA VAL A 57 -2.76 -7.90 -10.90
C VAL A 57 -3.84 -7.68 -11.96
N GLU A 58 -4.72 -8.66 -12.17
CA GLU A 58 -5.86 -8.52 -13.08
C GLU A 58 -6.80 -7.38 -12.65
N TRP A 59 -7.06 -7.26 -11.35
CA TRP A 59 -7.91 -6.20 -10.82
C TRP A 59 -7.30 -4.81 -11.06
N LEU A 60 -6.01 -4.62 -10.79
CA LEU A 60 -5.30 -3.37 -11.07
C LEU A 60 -5.31 -3.02 -12.56
N TRP A 61 -5.09 -4.02 -13.42
CA TRP A 61 -5.15 -3.85 -14.87
C TRP A 61 -6.52 -3.36 -15.34
N ASN A 62 -7.60 -3.98 -14.86
CA ASN A 62 -8.97 -3.67 -15.29
C ASN A 62 -9.47 -2.31 -14.79
N HIS A 63 -8.93 -1.79 -13.68
CA HIS A 63 -9.37 -0.49 -13.13
C HIS A 63 -8.65 0.71 -13.76
N HIS A 64 -7.50 0.51 -14.41
CA HIS A 64 -6.74 1.57 -15.07
C HIS A 64 -6.40 2.75 -14.16
N PHE A 65 -5.94 2.49 -12.93
CA PHE A 65 -5.47 3.55 -12.04
C PHE A 65 -4.29 4.31 -12.66
N ALA A 66 -4.25 5.62 -12.45
CA ALA A 66 -3.12 6.44 -12.89
C ALA A 66 -1.88 6.15 -12.04
N ALA A 67 -2.07 5.91 -10.75
CA ALA A 67 -1.03 5.58 -9.78
C ALA A 67 -1.60 4.77 -8.63
N VAL A 68 -0.73 4.06 -7.92
CA VAL A 68 -1.07 3.48 -6.61
C VAL A 68 -0.19 4.10 -5.53
N ALA A 69 -0.72 4.26 -4.33
CA ALA A 69 0.05 4.72 -3.19
C ALA A 69 -0.40 4.07 -1.88
N GLY A 70 0.44 4.16 -0.84
CA GLY A 70 0.08 3.66 0.47
C GLY A 70 1.08 4.08 1.54
N ASP A 71 0.74 3.72 2.78
CA ASP A 71 1.55 4.00 3.95
C ASP A 71 2.47 2.85 4.38
N SER A 72 2.46 1.73 3.65
CA SER A 72 3.36 0.58 3.89
C SER A 72 4.79 0.85 3.41
N ILE A 73 5.76 0.06 3.90
CA ILE A 73 7.18 0.14 3.47
C ILE A 73 7.31 -0.17 1.99
N SER A 74 6.80 -1.33 1.59
CA SER A 74 6.54 -1.68 0.20
C SER A 74 5.04 -1.59 -0.03
N TRP A 75 4.58 -1.11 -1.19
CA TRP A 75 3.14 -1.06 -1.46
C TRP A 75 2.48 -2.45 -1.42
N GLU A 76 3.19 -3.46 -1.93
CA GLU A 76 2.81 -4.87 -1.80
C GLU A 76 3.30 -5.49 -0.50
N GLN A 77 2.69 -6.61 -0.09
CA GLN A 77 3.10 -7.35 1.09
C GLN A 77 4.56 -7.81 0.98
N TRP A 78 5.26 -7.85 2.11
CA TRP A 78 6.60 -8.42 2.21
C TRP A 78 6.61 -9.62 3.16
N PRO A 79 7.23 -10.77 2.79
CA PRO A 79 7.85 -11.05 1.50
C PRO A 79 6.83 -11.13 0.36
N PHE A 80 7.21 -10.65 -0.82
CA PHE A 80 6.36 -10.69 -2.01
C PHE A 80 6.29 -12.10 -2.60
N ASN A 81 5.25 -12.34 -3.40
CA ASN A 81 5.12 -13.55 -4.18
C ASN A 81 5.94 -13.42 -5.49
N PRO A 82 6.97 -14.24 -5.72
CA PRO A 82 7.85 -14.07 -6.89
C PRO A 82 7.13 -14.30 -8.23
N ASP A 83 6.03 -15.04 -8.25
CA ASP A 83 5.22 -15.23 -9.46
C ASP A 83 4.30 -14.03 -9.75
N TRP A 84 4.06 -13.19 -8.74
CA TRP A 84 3.07 -12.10 -8.77
C TRP A 84 3.61 -10.83 -8.11
N GLU A 85 4.84 -10.45 -8.48
CA GLU A 85 5.51 -9.25 -7.99
C GLU A 85 4.81 -7.99 -8.55
N ILE A 86 4.02 -7.33 -7.71
CA ILE A 86 3.19 -6.19 -8.12
C ILE A 86 4.07 -5.06 -8.64
N HIS A 87 5.26 -4.85 -8.05
CA HIS A 87 6.22 -3.84 -8.53
C HIS A 87 6.49 -3.94 -10.04
N GLN A 88 6.72 -5.15 -10.56
CA GLN A 88 7.01 -5.34 -11.97
C GLN A 88 5.78 -5.08 -12.84
N TYR A 89 4.61 -5.60 -12.45
CA TYR A 89 3.38 -5.39 -13.20
C TYR A 89 2.97 -3.91 -13.22
N GLN A 90 3.09 -3.22 -12.09
CA GLN A 90 2.69 -1.82 -11.97
C GLN A 90 3.65 -0.88 -12.71
N LEU A 91 4.96 -1.00 -12.48
CA LEU A 91 5.94 -0.08 -13.05
C LEU A 91 6.28 -0.40 -14.52
N ALA A 92 6.60 -1.66 -14.83
CA ALA A 92 7.11 -2.02 -16.15
C ALA A 92 6.00 -2.34 -17.16
N MET A 93 4.91 -2.99 -16.72
CA MET A 93 3.83 -3.40 -17.64
C MET A 93 2.75 -2.34 -17.78
N LEU A 94 2.23 -1.83 -16.66
CA LEU A 94 1.18 -0.79 -16.66
C LEU A 94 1.73 0.63 -16.86
N GLY A 95 3.01 0.86 -16.59
CA GLY A 95 3.62 2.19 -16.67
C GLY A 95 3.06 3.15 -15.62
N SER A 96 2.58 2.63 -14.49
CA SER A 96 1.91 3.39 -13.44
C SER A 96 2.81 3.47 -12.20
N PRO A 97 3.05 4.67 -11.63
CA PRO A 97 3.94 4.84 -10.50
C PRO A 97 3.36 4.30 -9.19
N ILE A 98 4.27 3.99 -8.26
CA ILE A 98 3.99 3.54 -6.89
C ILE A 98 4.48 4.61 -5.91
N GLY A 99 3.62 5.02 -4.99
CA GLY A 99 3.96 5.85 -3.83
C GLY A 99 3.99 5.03 -2.54
N GLU A 100 5.08 5.11 -1.79
CA GLU A 100 5.27 4.31 -0.57
C GLU A 100 5.55 5.21 0.64
N ILE A 101 5.19 4.73 1.83
CA ILE A 101 5.42 5.41 3.11
C ILE A 101 4.74 6.81 3.16
N TRP A 102 3.53 6.92 2.61
CA TRP A 102 2.73 8.14 2.75
C TRP A 102 2.15 8.26 4.16
N ASP A 103 2.17 9.46 4.74
CA ASP A 103 1.40 9.75 5.95
C ASP A 103 -0.08 9.90 5.57
N LEU A 104 -0.90 8.95 6.04
CA LEU A 104 -2.33 8.88 5.77
C LEU A 104 -3.18 9.09 7.03
N GLU A 105 -2.58 9.35 8.21
CA GLU A 105 -3.32 9.40 9.46
C GLU A 105 -4.25 10.60 9.51
N ARG A 106 -3.74 11.78 9.14
CA ARG A 106 -4.57 12.98 9.05
C ARG A 106 -5.62 12.88 7.95
N LEU A 107 -5.29 12.26 6.82
CA LEU A 107 -6.23 12.07 5.71
C LEU A 107 -7.41 11.18 6.15
N ALA A 108 -7.13 10.08 6.85
CA ALA A 108 -8.16 9.16 7.34
C ALA A 108 -9.16 9.85 8.28
N VAL A 109 -8.68 10.70 9.20
CA VAL A 109 -9.55 11.50 10.09
C VAL A 109 -10.47 12.41 9.28
N VAL A 110 -9.92 13.13 8.29
CA VAL A 110 -10.71 14.04 7.46
C VAL A 110 -11.74 13.29 6.60
N CYS A 111 -11.37 12.13 6.05
CA CYS A 111 -12.28 11.24 5.33
C CYS A 111 -13.47 10.81 6.21
N GLU A 112 -13.20 10.39 7.45
CA GLU A 112 -14.24 10.02 8.42
C GLU A 112 -15.16 11.20 8.75
N GLU A 113 -14.60 12.37 9.06
CA GLU A 113 -15.36 13.59 9.35
C GLU A 113 -16.26 14.01 8.17
N GLN A 114 -15.77 13.84 6.94
CA GLN A 114 -16.48 14.20 5.71
C GLN A 114 -17.38 13.08 5.16
N ARG A 115 -17.36 11.88 5.76
CA ARG A 115 -18.05 10.69 5.29
C ARG A 115 -17.67 10.34 3.84
N ARG A 116 -16.37 10.24 3.61
CA ARG A 116 -15.74 9.90 2.33
C ARG A 116 -14.71 8.80 2.50
#